data_AF-A0A834IP39-F1
#
_entry.id   AF-A0A834IP39-F1
#
_cell.length_a   1.000
_cell.length_b   1.000
_cell.length_c   1.000
_cell.angle_alpha   90.00
_cell.angle_beta   90.00
_cell.angle_gamma   90.00
#
_symmetry.space_group_name_H-M   'P 1'
#
loop_
_entity.id
_entity.type
_entity.pdbx_description
1 polymer ?
#
loop_
_entity_poly.entity_id
_entity_poly.type
_entity_poly.pdbx_seq_one_letter_code
_entity_poly.pdbx_strand_id
1 'polypeptide(L)'
;MEYRTYSAITPSETTKLLPKSNKSNDIVCRKLLGIEKPSFYFSFYVLFYVLFLCLGAIIFAFFETPVELGARIQLDNYVANFRKMYPNVSEQALDELIVEVVKANKKGISVTINGTNEHNWDFTQSLFFTSCVVTTIGQY
;
A
#
# COMPACT_ATOMS: atom_id res chain seq x y z
N MET A 1 92.31 -3.35 9.70
CA MET A 1 91.78 -4.38 8.77
C MET A 1 90.86 -5.27 9.57
N GLU A 2 89.55 -5.02 9.49
CA GLU A 2 88.51 -5.85 10.11
C GLU A 2 88.00 -6.83 9.05
N TYR A 3 88.04 -8.14 9.34
CA TYR A 3 87.51 -9.17 8.44
C TYR A 3 86.08 -9.50 8.88
N ARG A 4 85.13 -9.40 7.95
CA ARG A 4 83.72 -9.71 8.16
C ARG A 4 83.45 -11.14 7.69
N THR A 5 83.12 -12.04 8.61
CA THR A 5 82.75 -13.44 8.33
C THR A 5 81.30 -13.50 7.82
N TYR A 6 81.08 -14.06 6.63
CA TYR A 6 79.74 -14.37 6.12
C TYR A 6 79.48 -15.86 6.37
N SER A 7 78.45 -16.19 7.14
CA SER A 7 77.94 -17.56 7.27
C SER A 7 76.99 -17.88 6.12
N ALA A 8 77.23 -18.99 5.44
CA ALA A 8 76.32 -19.56 4.46
C ALA A 8 75.17 -20.28 5.18
N ILE A 9 73.92 -20.05 4.74
CA ILE A 9 72.74 -20.79 5.20
C ILE A 9 72.16 -21.57 4.03
N THR A 10 71.99 -22.87 4.25
CA THR A 10 71.58 -23.93 3.33
C THR A 10 70.07 -23.95 3.07
N PRO A 11 69.61 -24.61 1.97
CA PRO A 11 68.23 -24.57 1.52
C PRO A 11 67.44 -25.80 1.98
N SER A 12 66.43 -25.65 2.83
CA SER A 12 65.30 -26.60 2.91
C SER A 12 64.19 -26.10 3.83
N GLU A 13 63.06 -25.69 3.28
CA GLU A 13 61.74 -25.97 3.87
C GLU A 13 60.65 -25.77 2.82
N THR A 14 60.20 -26.90 2.26
CA THR A 14 59.03 -26.99 1.39
C THR A 14 57.78 -26.70 2.23
N THR A 15 57.48 -25.42 2.46
CA THR A 15 56.21 -25.03 3.08
C THR A 15 55.08 -25.40 2.14
N LYS A 16 54.38 -26.49 2.49
CA LYS A 16 53.15 -26.95 1.85
C LYS A 16 52.13 -25.82 1.90
N LEU A 17 52.01 -25.07 0.81
CA LEU A 17 51.06 -23.97 0.68
C LEU A 17 49.64 -24.57 0.70
N LEU A 18 48.91 -24.38 1.80
CA LEU A 18 47.45 -24.52 1.76
C LEU A 18 46.93 -23.48 0.76
N PRO A 19 45.98 -23.82 -0.13
CA PRO A 19 45.47 -22.85 -1.09
C PRO A 19 44.90 -21.66 -0.33
N LYS A 20 45.51 -20.50 -0.56
CA LYS A 20 45.05 -19.22 0.00
C LYS A 20 43.68 -18.97 -0.61
N SER A 21 42.62 -19.32 0.13
CA SER A 21 41.25 -19.06 -0.28
C SER A 21 41.17 -17.59 -0.69
N ASN A 22 40.82 -17.36 -1.95
CA ASN A 22 40.87 -16.03 -2.55
C ASN A 22 39.67 -15.23 -2.04
N LYS A 23 39.84 -14.64 -0.86
CA LYS A 23 38.90 -13.76 -0.19
C LYS A 23 38.39 -12.64 -1.10
N SER A 24 39.17 -12.24 -2.13
CA SER A 24 38.76 -11.27 -3.13
C SER A 24 37.64 -11.78 -4.03
N ASN A 25 37.75 -13.04 -4.50
CA ASN A 25 36.72 -13.67 -5.33
C ASN A 25 35.42 -13.87 -4.53
N ASP A 26 35.52 -14.23 -3.25
CA ASP A 26 34.35 -14.38 -2.37
C ASP A 26 33.62 -13.06 -2.12
N ILE A 27 34.38 -11.96 -1.96
CA ILE A 27 33.83 -10.61 -1.79
C ILE A 27 33.15 -10.13 -3.09
N VAL A 28 33.79 -10.37 -4.24
CA VAL A 28 33.27 -9.99 -5.56
C VAL A 28 31.99 -10.78 -5.89
N CYS A 29 31.94 -12.09 -5.61
CA CYS A 29 30.74 -12.91 -5.79
C CYS A 29 29.57 -12.45 -4.90
N ARG A 30 29.82 -12.09 -3.63
CA ARG A 30 28.77 -11.56 -2.73
C ARG A 30 28.24 -10.19 -3.18
N LYS A 31 29.11 -9.34 -3.74
CA LYS A 31 28.76 -8.02 -4.27
C LYS A 31 28.01 -8.11 -5.60
N LEU A 32 28.38 -9.03 -6.48
CA LEU A 32 27.69 -9.30 -7.75
C LEU A 32 26.30 -9.94 -7.56
N LEU A 33 26.14 -10.81 -6.56
CA LEU A 33 24.85 -11.40 -6.21
C LEU A 33 23.95 -10.46 -5.38
N GLY A 34 24.39 -9.23 -5.09
CA GLY A 34 23.60 -8.25 -4.34
C GLY A 34 23.27 -8.67 -2.90
N ILE A 35 23.96 -9.69 -2.37
CA ILE A 35 23.76 -10.19 -1.00
C ILE A 35 24.63 -9.34 -0.07
N GLU A 36 24.31 -8.05 0.00
CA GLU A 36 24.70 -7.26 1.13
C GLU A 36 23.62 -7.44 2.23
N LYS A 37 24.09 -7.67 3.46
CA LYS A 37 23.28 -7.91 4.67
C LYS A 37 22.05 -6.99 4.89
N PRO A 38 21.90 -5.76 4.33
CA PRO A 38 20.63 -5.02 4.34
C PRO A 38 19.41 -5.73 3.70
N SER A 39 19.61 -6.65 2.75
CA SER A 39 18.48 -7.26 2.02
C SER A 39 17.60 -8.16 2.90
N PHE A 40 18.18 -8.80 3.92
CA PHE A 40 17.44 -9.68 4.83
C PHE A 40 16.50 -8.87 5.74
N TYR A 41 17.00 -7.76 6.31
CA TYR A 41 16.19 -6.86 7.14
C TYR A 41 15.06 -6.21 6.33
N PHE A 42 15.32 -5.83 5.08
CA PHE A 42 14.30 -5.31 4.19
C PHE A 42 13.24 -6.38 3.86
N SER A 43 13.65 -7.59 3.51
CA SER A 43 12.72 -8.70 3.25
C SER A 43 11.85 -9.02 4.47
N PHE A 44 12.43 -8.98 5.67
CA PHE A 44 11.72 -9.20 6.92
C PHE A 44 10.75 -8.06 7.25
N TYR A 45 11.15 -6.80 7.00
CA TYR A 45 10.27 -5.64 7.11
C TYR A 45 9.07 -5.77 6.17
N VAL A 46 9.30 -6.14 4.90
CA VAL A 46 8.22 -6.36 3.93
C VAL A 46 7.29 -7.47 4.40
N LEU A 47 7.83 -8.58 4.93
CA LEU A 47 7.02 -9.67 5.47
C LEU A 47 6.12 -9.17 6.62
N PHE A 48 6.70 -8.47 7.60
CA PHE A 48 5.93 -7.91 8.72
C PHE A 48 4.90 -6.87 8.28
N TYR A 49 5.24 -6.04 7.30
CA TYR A 49 4.33 -5.07 6.73
C TYR A 49 3.14 -5.74 6.05
N VAL A 50 3.37 -6.80 5.26
CA VAL A 50 2.29 -7.59 4.66
C VAL A 50 1.42 -8.24 5.73
N LEU A 51 2.02 -8.84 6.76
CA LEU A 51 1.28 -9.41 7.89
C LEU A 51 0.43 -8.34 8.61
N PHE A 52 0.98 -7.14 8.81
CA PHE A 52 0.27 -6.01 9.37
C PHE A 52 -0.94 -5.60 8.51
N LEU A 53 -0.77 -5.52 7.18
CA LEU A 53 -1.89 -5.25 6.27
C LEU A 53 -2.94 -6.35 6.29
N CYS A 54 -2.54 -7.63 6.34
CA CYS A 54 -3.48 -8.75 6.44
C CYS A 54 -4.27 -8.70 7.76
N LEU A 55 -3.60 -8.43 8.88
CA LEU A 55 -4.27 -8.26 10.18
C LEU A 55 -5.26 -7.08 10.14
N GLY A 56 -4.84 -5.95 9.60
CA GLY A 56 -5.72 -4.80 9.37
C GLY A 56 -6.94 -5.18 8.53
N ALA A 57 -6.74 -5.86 7.40
CA ALA A 57 -7.82 -6.30 6.52
C ALA A 57 -8.80 -7.25 7.22
N ILE A 58 -8.32 -8.21 8.02
CA ILE A 58 -9.17 -9.14 8.78
C ILE A 58 -9.99 -8.38 9.83
N ILE A 59 -9.35 -7.47 10.57
CA ILE A 59 -10.02 -6.66 11.59
C ILE A 59 -11.10 -5.80 10.94
N PHE A 60 -10.76 -5.03 9.91
CA PHE A 60 -11.74 -4.18 9.20
C PHE A 60 -12.86 -5.00 8.58
N ALA A 61 -12.56 -6.14 7.93
CA ALA A 61 -13.61 -7.00 7.40
C ALA A 61 -14.56 -7.48 8.50
N PHE A 62 -14.03 -7.91 9.66
CA PHE A 62 -14.85 -8.36 10.78
C PHE A 62 -15.74 -7.24 11.34
N PHE A 63 -15.23 -6.02 11.48
CA PHE A 63 -15.97 -4.89 12.02
C PHE A 63 -16.97 -4.29 11.02
N GLU A 64 -16.59 -4.15 9.76
CA GLU A 64 -17.41 -3.46 8.74
C GLU A 64 -18.49 -4.37 8.14
N THR A 65 -18.27 -5.70 8.05
CA THR A 65 -19.28 -6.64 7.50
C THR A 65 -20.66 -6.52 8.15
N PRO A 66 -20.83 -6.54 9.48
CA PRO A 66 -22.15 -6.42 10.09
C PRO A 66 -22.80 -5.04 9.85
N VAL A 67 -22.00 -3.97 9.80
CA VAL A 67 -22.47 -2.61 9.53
C VAL A 67 -22.98 -2.52 8.08
N GLU A 68 -22.18 -3.03 7.13
CA GLU A 68 -22.54 -3.11 5.72
C GLU A 68 -23.84 -3.90 5.54
N LEU A 69 -23.96 -5.07 6.17
CA LEU A 69 -25.16 -5.91 6.07
C LEU A 69 -26.39 -5.19 6.63
N GLY A 70 -26.25 -4.49 7.77
CA GLY A 70 -27.32 -3.68 8.33
C GLY A 70 -27.77 -2.57 7.40
N ALA A 71 -26.83 -1.87 6.76
CA ALA A 71 -27.14 -0.83 5.78
C ALA A 71 -27.82 -1.39 4.52
N ARG A 72 -27.37 -2.56 4.03
CA ARG A 72 -27.98 -3.27 2.89
C ARG A 72 -29.44 -3.66 3.19
N ILE A 73 -29.69 -4.29 4.33
CA ILE A 73 -31.04 -4.69 4.73
C ILE A 73 -31.95 -3.47 4.87
N GLN A 74 -31.46 -2.36 5.44
CA GLN A 74 -32.24 -1.13 5.53
C GLN A 74 -32.59 -0.58 4.14
N LEU A 75 -31.61 -0.49 3.23
CA LEU A 75 -31.83 -0.04 1.87
C LEU A 75 -32.86 -0.91 1.13
N ASP A 76 -32.72 -2.24 1.20
CA ASP A 76 -33.64 -3.19 0.58
C ASP A 76 -35.06 -3.03 1.10
N ASN A 77 -35.22 -2.86 2.42
CA ASN A 77 -36.50 -2.60 3.04
C ASN A 77 -37.11 -1.26 2.58
N TYR A 78 -36.31 -0.20 2.47
CA TYR A 78 -36.78 1.09 1.96
C TYR A 78 -37.26 0.99 0.51
N VAL A 79 -36.48 0.36 -0.37
CA VAL A 79 -36.85 0.16 -1.77
C VAL A 79 -38.10 -0.70 -1.89
N ALA A 80 -38.19 -1.80 -1.14
CA ALA A 80 -39.38 -2.67 -1.14
C ALA A 80 -40.64 -1.93 -0.65
N ASN A 81 -40.53 -1.11 0.38
CA ASN A 81 -41.64 -0.31 0.89
C ASN A 81 -42.06 0.80 -0.09
N PHE A 82 -41.10 1.46 -0.73
CA PHE A 82 -41.38 2.46 -1.77
C PHE A 82 -42.15 1.84 -2.94
N ARG A 83 -41.73 0.67 -3.42
CA ARG A 83 -42.43 -0.06 -4.49
C ARG A 83 -43.86 -0.43 -4.10
N LYS A 84 -44.09 -0.86 -2.86
CA LYS A 84 -45.45 -1.15 -2.34
C LYS A 84 -46.33 0.09 -2.27
N MET A 85 -45.76 1.22 -1.88
CA MET A 85 -46.48 2.49 -1.75
C MET A 85 -46.81 3.13 -3.11
N TYR A 86 -45.96 2.91 -4.11
CA TYR A 86 -46.08 3.49 -5.46
C TYR A 86 -46.05 2.41 -6.55
N PRO A 87 -47.10 1.57 -6.68
CA PRO A 87 -47.12 0.45 -7.63
C PRO A 87 -47.09 0.88 -9.11
N ASN A 88 -47.35 2.16 -9.40
CA ASN A 88 -47.34 2.71 -10.75
C ASN A 88 -45.93 3.07 -11.25
N VAL A 89 -44.91 3.02 -10.38
CA VAL A 89 -43.53 3.27 -10.77
C VAL A 89 -42.93 1.98 -11.33
N SER A 90 -42.47 2.02 -12.58
CA SER A 90 -41.73 0.91 -13.20
C SER A 90 -40.44 0.64 -12.42
N GLU A 91 -40.14 -0.64 -12.20
CA GLU A 91 -38.87 -1.08 -11.60
C GLU A 91 -37.67 -0.57 -12.38
N GLN A 92 -37.72 -0.63 -13.71
CA GLN A 92 -36.65 -0.15 -14.58
C GLN A 92 -36.43 1.36 -14.42
N ALA A 93 -37.51 2.13 -14.35
CA ALA A 93 -37.43 3.58 -14.19
C ALA A 93 -36.89 3.98 -12.81
N LEU A 94 -37.23 3.23 -11.76
CA LEU A 94 -36.68 3.44 -10.42
C LEU A 94 -35.18 3.14 -10.36
N ASP A 95 -34.75 2.02 -10.95
CA ASP A 95 -33.34 1.64 -10.97
C ASP A 95 -32.50 2.63 -11.80
N GLU A 96 -33.01 3.08 -12.95
CA GLU A 96 -32.39 4.13 -13.76
C GLU A 96 -32.21 5.43 -12.97
N LEU A 97 -33.24 5.85 -12.23
CA LEU A 97 -33.16 7.03 -11.37
C LEU A 97 -32.09 6.86 -10.29
N ILE A 98 -32.04 5.71 -9.60
CA ILE A 98 -31.03 5.44 -8.57
C ILE A 98 -29.62 5.49 -9.17
N VAL A 99 -29.42 4.91 -10.36
CA VAL A 99 -28.13 4.94 -11.05
C VAL A 99 -27.71 6.38 -11.38
N GLU A 100 -28.63 7.21 -11.88
CA GLU A 100 -28.34 8.63 -12.16
C GLU A 100 -28.06 9.44 -10.88
N VAL A 101 -28.82 9.20 -9.80
CA VAL A 101 -28.56 9.81 -8.48
C VAL A 101 -27.16 9.45 -7.98
N VAL A 102 -26.75 8.18 -8.06
CA VAL A 102 -25.41 7.73 -7.65
C VAL A 102 -24.32 8.35 -8.54
N LYS A 103 -24.55 8.46 -9.85
CA LYS A 103 -23.60 9.12 -10.77
C LYS A 103 -23.45 10.61 -10.45
N ALA A 104 -24.55 11.31 -10.16
CA ALA A 104 -24.54 12.72 -9.78
C ALA A 104 -23.80 12.91 -8.44
N ASN A 105 -24.08 12.06 -7.45
CA ASN A 105 -23.43 12.10 -6.15
C ASN A 105 -21.92 11.84 -6.24
N LYS A 106 -21.47 10.92 -7.10
CA LYS A 106 -20.03 10.71 -7.38
C LYS A 106 -19.33 11.92 -7.99
N LYS A 107 -20.08 12.84 -8.60
CA LYS A 107 -19.57 14.15 -9.08
C LYS A 107 -19.69 15.24 -8.01
N GLY A 108 -20.08 14.86 -6.79
CA GLY A 108 -20.36 15.72 -5.65
C GLY A 108 -21.68 16.50 -5.76
N ILE A 109 -22.55 16.22 -6.74
CA ILE A 109 -23.79 16.99 -6.91
C ILE A 109 -24.80 16.55 -5.84
N SER A 110 -25.34 17.50 -5.09
CA SER A 110 -26.43 17.25 -4.14
C SER A 110 -27.72 16.91 -4.88
N VAL A 111 -28.34 15.78 -4.55
CA VAL A 111 -29.55 15.26 -5.24
C VAL A 111 -30.83 15.56 -4.44
N THR A 112 -30.74 16.39 -3.41
CA THR A 112 -31.87 16.77 -2.56
C THR A 112 -32.74 17.82 -3.26
N ILE A 113 -34.03 17.52 -3.45
CA ILE A 113 -34.98 18.39 -4.17
C ILE A 113 -35.14 19.78 -3.51
N ASN A 114 -35.07 19.84 -2.18
CA ASN A 114 -35.15 21.07 -1.39
C ASN A 114 -33.79 21.51 -0.82
N GLY A 115 -32.70 20.88 -1.24
CA GLY A 115 -31.36 21.25 -0.79
C GLY A 115 -30.93 22.53 -1.49
N THR A 116 -30.34 23.47 -0.74
CA THR A 116 -29.58 24.55 -1.36
C THR A 116 -28.46 23.92 -2.20
N ASN A 117 -28.40 24.26 -3.48
CA ASN A 117 -27.31 23.86 -4.38
C ASN A 117 -26.02 24.60 -3.95
N GLU A 118 -25.35 24.08 -2.92
CA GLU A 118 -24.02 24.53 -2.55
C GLU A 118 -23.05 24.06 -3.64
N HIS A 119 -22.28 25.00 -4.20
CA HIS A 119 -21.38 24.70 -5.30
C HIS A 119 -20.07 24.14 -4.74
N ASN A 120 -19.73 22.89 -5.09
CA ASN A 120 -18.50 22.24 -4.59
C ASN A 120 -17.20 22.98 -4.92
N TRP A 121 -17.23 23.86 -5.92
CA TRP A 121 -16.07 24.62 -6.38
C TRP A 121 -16.19 26.11 -6.03
N ASP A 122 -16.76 26.43 -4.88
CA ASP A 122 -16.60 27.77 -4.33
C ASP A 122 -15.12 28.02 -3.94
N PHE A 123 -14.77 29.28 -3.71
CA PHE A 123 -13.38 29.66 -3.38
C PHE A 123 -12.86 28.96 -2.12
N THR A 124 -13.69 28.82 -1.08
CA THR A 124 -13.32 28.25 0.21
C THR A 124 -13.05 26.75 0.10
N GLN A 125 -13.93 26.02 -0.57
CA GLN A 125 -13.81 24.58 -0.83
C GLN A 125 -12.62 24.30 -1.76
N SER A 126 -12.42 25.14 -2.79
CA SER A 126 -11.27 25.01 -3.71
C SER A 126 -9.92 25.26 -3.00
N LEU A 127 -9.86 26.21 -2.07
CA LEU A 127 -8.67 26.49 -1.27
C LEU A 127 -8.36 25.32 -0.32
N PHE A 128 -9.38 24.77 0.34
CA PHE A 128 -9.22 23.60 1.21
C PHE A 128 -8.74 22.38 0.42
N PHE A 129 -9.35 22.10 -0.73
CA PHE A 129 -8.92 21.04 -1.63
C PHE A 129 -7.44 21.18 -2.00
N THR A 130 -7.02 22.37 -2.45
CA THR A 130 -5.63 22.64 -2.82
C THR A 130 -4.68 22.40 -1.64
N SER A 131 -5.06 22.82 -0.42
CA SER A 131 -4.29 22.56 0.80
C SER A 131 -4.13 21.05 1.08
N CYS A 132 -5.21 20.26 0.96
CA CYS A 132 -5.17 18.81 1.15
C CYS A 132 -4.30 18.10 0.10
N VAL A 133 -4.27 18.59 -1.14
CA VAL A 133 -3.39 18.08 -2.20
C VAL A 133 -1.93 18.35 -1.86
N VAL A 134 -1.59 19.59 -1.51
CA VAL A 134 -0.21 20.00 -1.16
C VAL A 134 0.31 19.25 0.07
N THR A 135 -0.57 19.02 1.05
CA THR A 135 -0.22 18.31 2.29
C THR A 135 -0.34 16.79 2.19
N THR A 136 -0.71 16.24 1.02
CA THR A 136 -0.92 14.80 0.79
C THR A 136 -1.97 14.14 1.70
N ILE A 137 -2.91 14.93 2.24
CA ILE A 137 -4.01 14.42 3.07
C ILE A 137 -5.05 13.71 2.20
N GLY A 138 -5.42 14.29 1.06
CA GLY A 138 -6.33 13.70 0.08
C GLY A 138 -7.71 13.30 0.63
N GLN A 139 -8.61 14.26 0.81
CA GLN A 139 -10.03 14.00 1.15
C GLN A 139 -10.94 14.57 0.06
N TYR A 140 -11.06 13.90 -1.08
CA TYR A 140 -12.15 14.13 -2.05
C TYR A 140 -12.20 13.00 -3.09
#